data_AF-A0A927BLH3-F1
#
_entry.id   AF-A0A927BLH3-F1
#
_cell.length_a   1.000
_cell.length_b   1.000
_cell.length_c   1.000
_cell.angle_alpha   90.00
_cell.angle_beta   90.00
_cell.angle_gamma   90.00
#
_symmetry.space_group_name_H-M   'P 1'
#
loop_
_entity.id
_entity.type
_entity.pdbx_description
1 polymer ?
#
loop_
_entity_poly.entity_id
_entity_poly.type
_entity_poly.pdbx_seq_one_letter_code
_entity_poly.pdbx_strand_id
1 'polypeptide(L)'
;MTTTSDAPPPVRPARRRRHARLIAALSSLIGACAEAAGEVYAPIAAAPPDQEAVEVTTLSCMRVALSGPLLLEMARGEDAARWPGEVAREDAAARRTYAARCALADAHDAAHGPGRDRGPVPLPTAGQGAAMELVAAGSDVAAQWREDPAQAAALVLELTAGGELGLDEVLDEAADTAAVAGLLALAEARTAATSDPSAAAELCLAAVPHFSLAVALASADLD
;
A
#
# COMPACT_ATOMS: atom_id res chain seq x y z
N MET A 1 -3.59 14.48 48.75
CA MET A 1 -3.69 15.52 47.71
C MET A 1 -3.27 14.88 46.40
N THR A 2 -4.22 14.33 45.66
CA THR A 2 -4.03 13.73 44.33
C THR A 2 -4.08 14.84 43.30
N THR A 3 -2.91 15.22 42.76
CA THR A 3 -2.84 16.09 41.59
C THR A 3 -3.15 15.25 40.36
N THR A 4 -4.43 15.18 40.00
CA THR A 4 -4.86 14.76 38.67
C THR A 4 -4.30 15.79 37.69
N SER A 5 -3.23 15.42 37.00
CA SER A 5 -2.63 16.23 35.95
C SER A 5 -3.61 16.29 34.77
N ASP A 6 -4.38 17.37 34.71
CA ASP A 6 -5.24 17.79 33.59
C ASP A 6 -4.39 18.27 32.39
N ALA A 7 -3.33 17.51 32.06
CA ALA A 7 -2.58 17.76 30.84
C ALA A 7 -3.47 17.32 29.67
N PRO A 8 -3.75 18.20 28.68
CA PRO A 8 -4.47 17.78 27.49
C PRO A 8 -3.73 16.58 26.86
N PRO A 9 -4.46 15.60 26.31
CA PRO A 9 -3.83 14.44 25.70
C PRO A 9 -2.79 14.92 24.67
N PRO A 10 -1.60 14.30 24.63
CA PRO A 10 -0.55 14.73 23.71
C PRO A 10 -1.08 14.69 22.28
N VAL A 11 -0.90 15.80 21.56
CA VAL A 11 -1.30 15.94 20.15
C VAL A 11 -0.62 14.82 19.36
N ARG A 12 -1.44 13.99 18.68
CA ARG A 12 -0.91 12.92 17.83
C ARG A 12 -0.03 13.52 16.73
N PRO A 13 1.13 12.92 16.42
CA PRO A 13 1.90 13.34 15.27
C PRO A 13 1.08 13.10 14.00
N ALA A 14 1.07 14.08 13.09
CA ALA A 14 0.46 13.96 11.77
C ALA A 14 0.92 12.69 11.05
N ARG A 15 0.04 12.07 10.27
CA ARG A 15 0.28 10.82 9.53
C ARG A 15 1.57 10.90 8.71
N ARG A 16 1.75 11.97 7.95
CA ARG A 16 2.99 12.20 7.17
C ARG A 16 4.29 12.10 7.99
N ARG A 17 4.24 12.45 9.28
CA ARG A 17 5.38 12.36 10.20
C ARG A 17 5.55 10.96 10.77
N ARG A 18 4.45 10.22 10.89
CA ARG A 18 4.44 8.82 11.32
C ARG A 18 5.02 7.91 10.24
N HIS A 19 4.73 8.17 8.96
CA HIS A 19 5.17 7.38 7.80
C HIS A 19 6.35 7.99 7.02
N ALA A 20 7.14 8.86 7.67
CA ALA A 20 8.17 9.64 6.98
C ALA A 20 9.24 8.77 6.30
N ARG A 21 9.61 7.63 6.88
CA ARG A 21 10.58 6.73 6.25
C ARG A 21 9.94 5.89 5.16
N LEU A 22 8.70 5.44 5.35
CA LEU A 22 7.97 4.78 4.27
C LEU A 22 7.88 5.69 3.03
N ILE A 23 7.53 6.96 3.23
CA ILE A 23 7.48 7.98 2.17
C ILE A 23 8.86 8.14 1.51
N ALA A 24 9.93 8.22 2.29
CA ALA A 24 11.29 8.35 1.77
C ALA A 24 11.74 7.09 1.00
N ALA A 25 11.38 5.89 1.47
CA ALA A 25 11.68 4.63 0.81
C ALA A 25 10.94 4.48 -0.52
N LEU A 26 9.64 4.79 -0.56
CA LEU A 26 8.85 4.82 -1.80
C LEU A 26 9.41 5.85 -2.80
N SER A 27 9.81 7.03 -2.32
CA SER A 27 10.44 8.06 -3.17
C SER A 27 11.77 7.59 -3.75
N SER A 28 12.56 6.87 -2.94
CA SER A 28 13.82 6.26 -3.38
C SER A 28 13.58 5.18 -4.44
N LEU A 29 12.52 4.37 -4.28
CA LEU A 29 12.12 3.37 -5.28
C LEU A 29 11.72 4.01 -6.60
N ILE A 30 10.97 5.12 -6.58
CA ILE A 30 10.62 5.86 -7.80
C ILE A 30 11.88 6.29 -8.56
N GLY A 31 12.84 6.88 -7.85
CA GLY A 31 14.13 7.27 -8.45
C GLY A 31 14.88 6.08 -9.03
N ALA A 32 14.97 4.99 -8.26
CA ALA A 32 15.68 3.79 -8.69
C ALA A 32 15.02 3.11 -9.91
N CYS A 33 13.69 3.16 -10.03
CA CYS A 33 12.97 2.69 -11.21
C CYS A 33 13.31 3.50 -12.46
N ALA A 34 13.32 4.84 -12.33
CA ALA A 34 13.68 5.73 -13.43
C ALA A 34 15.14 5.56 -13.86
N GLU A 35 16.07 5.42 -12.90
CA GLU A 35 17.47 5.13 -13.18
C GLU A 35 17.65 3.79 -13.89
N ALA A 36 17.00 2.73 -13.40
CA ALA A 36 17.06 1.40 -14.00
C ALA A 36 16.56 1.39 -15.46
N ALA A 37 15.45 2.09 -15.74
CA ALA A 37 14.97 2.24 -17.11
C ALA A 37 15.92 3.09 -17.96
N GLY A 38 16.50 4.14 -17.38
CA GLY A 38 17.51 4.98 -18.03
C GLY A 38 18.75 4.20 -18.48
N GLU A 39 19.23 3.24 -17.67
CA GLU A 39 20.35 2.37 -18.03
C GLU A 39 20.07 1.48 -19.26
N VAL A 40 18.81 1.14 -19.52
CA VAL A 40 18.40 0.40 -20.71
C VAL A 40 18.22 1.33 -21.91
N TYR A 41 17.49 2.43 -21.73
CA TYR A 41 17.15 3.31 -22.86
C TYR A 41 18.26 4.26 -23.29
N ALA A 42 19.19 4.64 -22.42
CA ALA A 42 20.25 5.58 -22.77
C ALA A 42 21.21 5.03 -23.85
N PRO A 43 21.71 3.78 -23.78
CA PRO A 43 22.50 3.19 -24.86
C PRO A 43 21.71 3.09 -26.17
N ILE A 44 20.43 2.73 -26.10
CA ILE A 44 19.54 2.63 -27.27
C ILE A 44 19.38 3.99 -27.94
N ALA A 45 19.15 5.04 -27.15
CA ALA A 45 19.00 6.41 -27.64
C ALA A 45 20.31 6.98 -28.23
N ALA A 46 21.47 6.52 -27.75
CA ALA A 46 22.78 6.94 -28.22
C ALA A 46 23.27 6.16 -29.47
N ALA A 47 22.63 5.04 -29.80
CA ALA A 47 23.04 4.21 -30.93
C ALA A 47 22.71 4.87 -32.29
N PRO A 48 23.57 4.70 -33.31
CA PRO A 48 23.25 5.07 -34.69
C PRO A 48 21.98 4.39 -35.20
N PRO A 49 21.19 5.03 -36.08
CA PRO A 49 19.91 4.51 -36.54
C PRO A 49 20.01 3.21 -37.38
N ASP A 50 21.19 2.89 -37.90
CA ASP A 50 21.49 1.69 -38.67
C ASP A 50 22.04 0.53 -37.82
N GLN A 51 22.28 0.75 -36.52
CA GLN A 51 22.77 -0.29 -35.63
C GLN A 51 21.63 -1.23 -35.20
N GLU A 52 21.64 -2.45 -35.71
CA GLU A 52 20.58 -3.45 -35.45
C GLU A 52 20.55 -4.00 -34.02
N ALA A 53 21.69 -4.03 -33.32
CA ALA A 53 21.79 -4.58 -31.96
C ALA A 53 22.56 -3.63 -31.04
N VAL A 54 21.94 -3.28 -29.91
CA VAL A 54 22.53 -2.43 -28.86
C VAL A 54 22.66 -3.28 -27.59
N GLU A 55 23.89 -3.36 -27.08
CA GLU A 55 24.14 -4.02 -25.80
C GLU A 55 23.64 -3.13 -24.66
N VAL A 56 22.82 -3.71 -23.78
CA VAL A 56 22.23 -3.01 -22.62
C VAL A 56 22.37 -3.88 -21.37
N THR A 57 22.35 -3.22 -20.21
CA THR A 57 22.39 -3.89 -18.91
C THR A 57 21.02 -3.84 -18.25
N THR A 58 20.56 -4.97 -17.71
CA THR A 58 19.31 -5.08 -16.94
C THR A 58 19.57 -5.25 -15.43
N LEU A 59 20.82 -5.12 -15.00
CA LEU A 59 21.22 -5.36 -13.61
C LEU A 59 20.48 -4.46 -12.62
N SER A 60 20.29 -3.18 -12.94
CA SER A 60 19.55 -2.26 -12.07
C SER A 60 18.07 -2.62 -11.97
N CYS A 61 17.43 -3.08 -13.05
CA CYS A 61 16.04 -3.58 -13.00
C CYS A 61 15.92 -4.74 -12.00
N MET A 62 16.83 -5.72 -12.08
CA MET A 62 16.87 -6.85 -11.15
C MET A 62 17.16 -6.40 -9.70
N ARG A 63 18.11 -5.48 -9.51
CA ARG A 63 18.50 -4.98 -8.19
C ARG A 63 17.33 -4.30 -7.49
N VAL A 64 16.63 -3.40 -8.19
CA VAL A 64 15.47 -2.68 -7.64
C VAL A 64 14.35 -3.64 -7.27
N ALA A 65 14.08 -4.63 -8.11
CA ALA A 65 13.07 -5.65 -7.84
C ALA A 65 13.39 -6.53 -6.62
N LEU A 66 14.67 -6.83 -6.38
CA LEU A 66 15.10 -7.66 -5.26
C LEU A 66 15.19 -6.87 -3.94
N SER A 67 15.59 -5.59 -3.99
CA SER A 67 15.76 -4.76 -2.79
C SER A 67 14.48 -4.06 -2.35
N GLY A 68 13.53 -3.83 -3.26
CA GLY A 68 12.34 -3.02 -2.97
C GLY A 68 11.48 -3.51 -1.82
N PRO A 69 11.09 -4.80 -1.74
CA PRO A 69 10.29 -5.30 -0.62
C PRO A 69 10.97 -5.09 0.73
N LEU A 70 12.27 -5.41 0.82
CA LEU A 70 13.06 -5.27 2.05
C LEU A 70 13.19 -3.80 2.48
N LEU A 71 13.38 -2.89 1.52
CA LEU A 71 13.46 -1.46 1.80
C LEU A 71 12.17 -0.93 2.42
N LEU A 72 11.00 -1.35 1.90
CA LEU A 72 9.70 -0.95 2.43
C LEU A 72 9.42 -1.58 3.79
N GLU A 73 9.77 -2.84 4.01
CA GLU A 73 9.64 -3.51 5.30
C GLU A 73 10.48 -2.82 6.39
N MET A 74 11.75 -2.55 6.09
CA MET A 74 12.65 -1.84 7.01
C MET A 74 12.13 -0.44 7.34
N ALA A 75 11.66 0.30 6.33
CA ALA A 75 11.11 1.64 6.53
C ALA A 75 9.89 1.63 7.46
N ARG A 76 8.94 0.69 7.25
CA ARG A 76 7.78 0.52 8.14
C ARG A 76 8.21 0.17 9.56
N GLY A 77 9.15 -0.75 9.73
CA GLY A 77 9.67 -1.15 11.04
C GLY A 77 10.33 0.02 11.79
N GLU A 78 11.12 0.84 11.12
CA GLU A 78 11.77 2.01 11.73
C GLU A 78 10.80 3.16 12.06
N ASP A 79 9.72 3.30 11.29
CA ASP A 79 8.64 4.24 11.61
C ASP A 79 7.82 3.76 12.82
N ALA A 80 7.48 2.47 12.88
CA ALA A 80 6.81 1.86 14.03
C ALA A 80 7.65 1.98 15.31
N ALA A 81 8.95 1.68 15.24
CA ALA A 81 9.88 1.77 16.36
C ALA A 81 10.04 3.22 16.89
N ARG A 82 9.83 4.22 16.03
CA ARG A 82 9.90 5.64 16.41
C ARG A 82 8.66 6.09 17.19
N TRP A 83 7.50 5.50 16.92
CA TRP A 83 6.21 5.92 17.45
C TRP A 83 5.47 4.80 18.22
N PRO A 84 6.09 4.15 19.21
CA PRO A 84 5.53 2.95 19.84
C PRO A 84 4.18 3.21 20.55
N GLY A 85 3.99 4.42 21.08
CA GLY A 85 2.73 4.82 21.69
C GLY A 85 1.59 5.01 20.69
N GLU A 86 1.88 5.41 19.44
CA GLU A 86 0.85 5.50 18.40
C GLU A 86 0.51 4.12 17.86
N VAL A 87 1.52 3.30 17.58
CA VAL A 87 1.33 1.90 17.16
C VAL A 87 0.42 1.16 18.16
N ALA A 88 0.68 1.29 19.46
CA ALA A 88 -0.16 0.65 20.47
C ALA A 88 -1.63 1.14 20.46
N ARG A 89 -1.87 2.41 20.13
CA ARG A 89 -3.22 2.97 20.00
C ARG A 89 -3.92 2.49 18.73
N GLU A 90 -3.20 2.43 17.62
CA GLU A 90 -3.67 1.92 16.34
C GLU A 90 -4.02 0.44 16.46
N ASP A 91 -3.13 -0.37 17.03
CA ASP A 91 -3.39 -1.78 17.32
C ASP A 91 -4.64 -1.97 18.19
N ALA A 92 -4.83 -1.10 19.19
CA ALA A 92 -6.02 -1.14 20.03
C ALA A 92 -7.29 -0.73 19.26
N ALA A 93 -7.19 0.21 18.32
CA ALA A 93 -8.29 0.60 17.44
C ALA A 93 -8.61 -0.50 16.43
N ALA A 94 -7.62 -1.04 15.74
CA ALA A 94 -7.71 -2.15 14.80
C ALA A 94 -8.37 -3.40 15.43
N ARG A 95 -8.03 -3.72 16.68
CA ARG A 95 -8.71 -4.81 17.41
C ARG A 95 -10.20 -4.54 17.62
N ARG A 96 -10.61 -3.29 17.84
CA ARG A 96 -12.02 -2.92 18.02
C ARG A 96 -12.76 -2.97 16.68
N THR A 97 -12.20 -2.38 15.63
CA THR A 97 -12.79 -2.34 14.28
C THR A 97 -12.90 -3.76 13.72
N TYR A 98 -11.86 -4.59 13.87
CA TYR A 98 -11.89 -6.01 13.51
C TYR A 98 -13.00 -6.79 14.23
N ALA A 99 -13.15 -6.61 15.55
CA ALA A 99 -14.23 -7.25 16.30
C ALA A 99 -15.63 -6.80 15.81
N ALA A 100 -15.77 -5.52 15.45
CA ALA A 100 -17.01 -5.00 14.88
C ALA A 100 -17.33 -5.60 13.50
N ARG A 101 -16.34 -5.69 12.58
CA ARG A 101 -16.50 -6.37 11.28
C ARG A 101 -16.90 -7.83 11.43
N CYS A 102 -16.26 -8.57 12.35
CA CYS A 102 -16.63 -9.95 12.63
C CYS A 102 -18.08 -10.07 13.12
N ALA A 103 -18.50 -9.19 14.04
CA ALA A 103 -19.89 -9.18 14.53
C ALA A 103 -20.90 -8.85 13.42
N LEU A 104 -20.55 -7.95 12.50
CA LEU A 104 -21.37 -7.63 11.33
C LEU A 104 -21.48 -8.82 10.37
N ALA A 105 -20.37 -9.51 10.09
CA ALA A 105 -20.36 -10.71 9.26
C ALA A 105 -21.22 -11.82 9.87
N ASP A 106 -21.08 -12.07 11.17
CA ASP A 106 -21.93 -13.04 11.90
C ASP A 106 -23.42 -12.66 11.82
N ALA A 107 -23.74 -11.37 11.97
CA ALA A 107 -25.12 -10.88 11.84
C ALA A 107 -25.67 -11.03 10.41
N HIS A 108 -24.84 -10.79 9.39
CA HIS A 108 -25.20 -10.98 7.99
C HIS A 108 -25.51 -12.45 7.70
N ASP A 109 -24.66 -13.37 8.16
CA ASP A 109 -24.88 -14.81 8.02
C ASP A 109 -26.14 -15.28 8.73
N ALA A 110 -26.42 -14.76 9.94
CA ALA A 110 -27.63 -15.05 10.67
C ALA A 110 -28.91 -14.55 9.95
N ALA A 111 -28.84 -13.37 9.32
CA ALA A 111 -29.98 -12.76 8.62
C ALA A 111 -30.30 -13.45 7.28
N HIS A 112 -29.29 -13.90 6.54
CA HIS A 112 -29.47 -14.50 5.22
C HIS A 112 -29.64 -16.03 5.26
N GLY A 113 -29.42 -16.65 6.43
CA GLY A 113 -29.55 -18.08 6.66
C GLY A 113 -28.56 -18.93 5.85
N PRO A 114 -28.44 -20.24 6.14
CA PRO A 114 -27.70 -21.14 5.26
C PRO A 114 -28.51 -21.31 3.97
N GLY A 115 -28.12 -20.58 2.92
CA GLY A 115 -28.68 -20.76 1.58
C GLY A 115 -28.67 -22.24 1.18
N ARG A 116 -29.85 -22.78 0.83
CA ARG A 116 -30.07 -24.22 0.54
C ARG A 116 -29.31 -24.75 -0.69
N ASP A 117 -28.60 -23.90 -1.43
CA ASP A 117 -27.86 -24.24 -2.66
C ASP A 117 -26.37 -23.86 -2.61
N ARG A 118 -25.74 -23.88 -1.43
CA ARG A 118 -24.29 -23.62 -1.31
C ARG A 118 -23.52 -24.89 -1.72
N GLY A 119 -22.82 -24.83 -2.86
CA GLY A 119 -21.98 -25.89 -3.40
C GLY A 119 -20.81 -26.30 -2.48
N PRO A 120 -19.85 -27.11 -2.96
CA PRO A 120 -18.86 -27.77 -2.11
C PRO A 120 -17.79 -26.85 -1.49
N VAL A 121 -17.80 -25.55 -1.81
CA VAL A 121 -16.79 -24.60 -1.32
C VAL A 121 -17.21 -24.05 0.03
N PRO A 122 -16.39 -24.20 1.10
CA PRO A 122 -16.67 -23.58 2.38
C PRO A 122 -16.77 -22.06 2.25
N LEU A 123 -17.74 -21.47 2.93
CA LEU A 123 -17.81 -20.01 3.05
C LEU A 123 -16.64 -19.49 3.88
N PRO A 124 -16.20 -18.23 3.63
CA PRO A 124 -15.28 -17.55 4.53
C PRO A 124 -15.84 -17.53 5.96
N THR A 125 -14.97 -17.73 6.94
CA THR A 125 -15.28 -17.43 8.34
C THR A 125 -15.51 -15.92 8.51
N ALA A 126 -16.23 -15.50 9.55
CA ALA A 126 -16.41 -14.08 9.86
C ALA A 126 -15.09 -13.31 9.94
N GLY A 127 -14.05 -13.92 10.50
CA GLY A 127 -12.70 -13.35 10.53
C GLY A 127 -12.05 -13.19 9.16
N GLN A 128 -12.30 -14.11 8.23
CA GLN A 128 -11.84 -13.99 6.83
C GLN A 128 -12.65 -12.94 6.08
N GLY A 129 -13.97 -12.88 6.28
CA GLY A 129 -14.83 -11.83 5.73
C GLY A 129 -14.40 -10.44 6.17
N ALA A 130 -14.15 -10.26 7.47
CA ALA A 130 -13.66 -9.00 8.04
C ALA A 130 -12.31 -8.55 7.45
N ALA A 131 -11.40 -9.48 7.16
CA ALA A 131 -10.13 -9.16 6.52
C ALA A 131 -10.32 -8.79 5.04
N MET A 132 -11.16 -9.53 4.32
CA MET A 132 -11.49 -9.24 2.91
C MET A 132 -12.17 -7.88 2.75
N GLU A 133 -13.04 -7.50 3.69
CA GLU A 133 -13.71 -6.20 3.71
C GLU A 133 -12.71 -5.04 3.84
N LEU A 134 -11.71 -5.15 4.73
CA LEU A 134 -10.66 -4.14 4.84
C LEU A 134 -9.85 -4.03 3.54
N VAL A 135 -9.42 -5.16 2.98
CA VAL A 135 -8.66 -5.18 1.72
C VAL A 135 -9.47 -4.57 0.57
N ALA A 136 -10.77 -4.87 0.49
CA ALA A 136 -11.67 -4.27 -0.49
C ALA A 136 -11.77 -2.75 -0.31
N ALA A 137 -12.01 -2.29 0.93
CA ALA A 137 -12.06 -0.87 1.25
C ALA A 137 -10.77 -0.13 0.88
N GLY A 138 -9.61 -0.67 1.22
CA GLY A 138 -8.31 -0.09 0.84
C GLY A 138 -8.09 -0.07 -0.67
N SER A 139 -8.50 -1.13 -1.37
CA SER A 139 -8.41 -1.21 -2.83
C SER A 139 -9.30 -0.18 -3.53
N ASP A 140 -10.54 -0.04 -3.07
CA ASP A 140 -11.51 0.93 -3.61
C ASP A 140 -11.02 2.38 -3.38
N VAL A 141 -10.50 2.67 -2.18
CA VAL A 141 -9.89 3.97 -1.88
C VAL A 141 -8.68 4.23 -2.76
N ALA A 142 -7.77 3.26 -2.91
CA ALA A 142 -6.58 3.44 -3.75
C ALA A 142 -6.96 3.67 -5.23
N ALA A 143 -7.97 2.96 -5.74
CA ALA A 143 -8.49 3.17 -7.08
C ALA A 143 -9.09 4.57 -7.25
N GLN A 144 -10.00 4.96 -6.35
CA GLN A 144 -10.65 6.27 -6.36
C GLN A 144 -9.63 7.41 -6.22
N TRP A 145 -8.60 7.25 -5.39
CA TRP A 145 -7.60 8.29 -5.14
C TRP A 145 -6.76 8.60 -6.37
N ARG A 146 -6.55 7.62 -7.24
CA ARG A 146 -5.86 7.82 -8.52
C ARG A 146 -6.65 8.73 -9.47
N GLU A 147 -7.97 8.67 -9.41
CA GLU A 147 -8.87 9.39 -10.32
C GLU A 147 -9.33 10.73 -9.74
N ASP A 148 -9.80 10.72 -8.49
CA ASP A 148 -10.28 11.89 -7.76
C ASP A 148 -9.97 11.75 -6.25
N PRO A 149 -8.87 12.38 -5.78
CA PRO A 149 -8.50 12.38 -4.36
C PRO A 149 -9.56 12.96 -3.42
N ALA A 150 -10.39 13.90 -3.87
CA ALA A 150 -11.43 14.49 -3.04
C ALA A 150 -12.59 13.51 -2.83
N GLN A 151 -12.98 12.79 -3.88
CA GLN A 151 -13.96 11.70 -3.74
C GLN A 151 -13.39 10.53 -2.93
N ALA A 152 -12.10 10.22 -3.07
CA ALA A 152 -11.47 9.18 -2.26
C ALA A 152 -11.44 9.53 -0.76
N ALA A 153 -11.16 10.79 -0.43
CA ALA A 153 -11.26 11.27 0.95
C ALA A 153 -12.70 11.17 1.49
N ALA A 154 -13.70 11.53 0.69
CA ALA A 154 -15.11 11.37 1.06
C ALA A 154 -15.48 9.89 1.27
N LEU A 155 -14.99 8.99 0.41
CA LEU A 155 -15.18 7.55 0.54
C LEU A 155 -14.58 7.01 1.85
N VAL A 156 -13.38 7.45 2.25
CA VAL A 156 -12.79 7.06 3.54
C VAL A 156 -13.69 7.49 4.71
N LEU A 157 -14.25 8.70 4.66
CA LEU A 157 -15.15 9.19 5.70
C LEU A 157 -16.47 8.41 5.74
N GLU A 158 -17.01 8.03 4.59
CA GLU A 158 -18.21 7.18 4.48
C GLU A 158 -17.96 5.79 5.07
N LEU A 159 -16.88 5.12 4.64
CA LEU A 159 -16.50 3.78 5.07
C LEU A 159 -16.25 3.70 6.58
N THR A 160 -15.76 4.76 7.19
CA THR A 160 -15.40 4.80 8.61
C THR A 160 -16.54 5.29 9.52
N ALA A 161 -17.65 5.78 8.94
CA ALA A 161 -18.76 6.35 9.70
C ALA A 161 -19.47 5.34 10.62
N GLY A 162 -19.51 4.06 10.23
CA GLY A 162 -20.12 2.99 11.04
C GLY A 162 -19.23 2.48 12.18
N GLY A 163 -17.92 2.78 12.14
CA GLY A 163 -16.96 2.34 13.15
C GLY A 163 -16.46 0.90 13.01
N GLU A 164 -16.89 0.17 11.98
CA GLU A 164 -16.32 -1.12 11.60
C GLU A 164 -14.95 -0.98 10.92
N LEU A 165 -14.67 0.20 10.37
CA LEU A 165 -13.39 0.56 9.77
C LEU A 165 -12.77 1.77 10.48
N GLY A 166 -11.46 1.70 10.71
CA GLY A 166 -10.69 2.83 11.19
C GLY A 166 -10.14 3.67 10.05
N LEU A 167 -10.09 5.00 10.20
CA LEU A 167 -9.52 5.91 9.22
C LEU A 167 -8.06 5.57 8.89
N ASP A 168 -7.23 5.46 9.93
CA ASP A 168 -5.81 5.06 9.80
C ASP A 168 -5.69 3.69 9.13
N GLU A 169 -6.56 2.74 9.49
CA GLU A 169 -6.57 1.36 8.99
C GLU A 169 -6.86 1.30 7.47
N VAL A 170 -7.86 2.06 7.01
CA VAL A 170 -8.22 2.13 5.58
C VAL A 170 -7.13 2.83 4.76
N LEU A 171 -6.55 3.92 5.28
CA LEU A 171 -5.48 4.63 4.59
C LEU A 171 -4.17 3.84 4.53
N ASP A 172 -3.87 3.05 5.58
CA ASP A 172 -2.72 2.13 5.58
C ASP A 172 -2.94 0.99 4.58
N GLU A 173 -4.12 0.37 4.56
CA GLU A 173 -4.44 -0.68 3.60
C GLU A 173 -4.41 -0.17 2.15
N ALA A 174 -4.90 1.04 1.90
CA ALA A 174 -4.83 1.66 0.56
C ALA A 174 -3.38 1.93 0.14
N ALA A 175 -2.55 2.45 1.04
CA ALA A 175 -1.13 2.69 0.77
C ALA A 175 -0.37 1.37 0.52
N ASP A 176 -0.66 0.33 1.30
CA ASP A 176 -0.08 -0.99 1.16
C ASP A 176 -0.51 -1.66 -0.15
N THR A 177 -1.79 -1.56 -0.52
CA THR A 177 -2.31 -2.04 -1.81
C THR A 177 -1.58 -1.37 -2.98
N ALA A 178 -1.40 -0.05 -2.94
CA ALA A 178 -0.65 0.67 -3.96
C ALA A 178 0.83 0.26 -4.00
N ALA A 179 1.48 0.10 -2.84
CA ALA A 179 2.88 -0.33 -2.77
C ALA A 179 3.06 -1.77 -3.31
N VAL A 180 2.16 -2.69 -2.97
CA VAL A 180 2.18 -4.07 -3.45
C VAL A 180 2.00 -4.12 -4.98
N ALA A 181 1.10 -3.32 -5.55
CA ALA A 181 0.96 -3.24 -7.00
C ALA A 181 2.27 -2.79 -7.69
N GLY A 182 2.98 -1.82 -7.13
CA GLY A 182 4.31 -1.42 -7.62
C GLY A 182 5.36 -2.52 -7.49
N LEU A 183 5.38 -3.24 -6.36
CA LEU A 183 6.29 -4.38 -6.16
C LEU A 183 6.00 -5.55 -7.11
N LEU A 184 4.73 -5.79 -7.47
CA LEU A 184 4.35 -6.81 -8.46
C LEU A 184 4.88 -6.44 -9.85
N ALA A 185 4.73 -5.17 -10.27
CA ALA A 185 5.33 -4.69 -11.51
C ALA A 185 6.86 -4.86 -11.52
N LEU A 186 7.55 -4.62 -10.40
CA LEU A 186 8.98 -4.89 -10.29
C LEU A 186 9.33 -6.39 -10.34
N ALA A 187 8.51 -7.25 -9.75
CA ALA A 187 8.72 -8.69 -9.82
C ALA A 187 8.57 -9.22 -11.26
N GLU A 188 7.64 -8.65 -12.02
CA GLU A 188 7.50 -8.89 -13.46
C GLU A 188 8.71 -8.34 -14.24
N ALA A 189 9.17 -7.13 -13.93
CA ALA A 189 10.36 -6.54 -14.54
C ALA A 189 11.60 -7.43 -14.40
N ARG A 190 11.79 -8.02 -13.21
CA ARG A 190 12.87 -8.99 -12.96
C ARG A 190 12.77 -10.22 -13.84
N THR A 191 11.56 -10.71 -14.08
CA THR A 191 11.33 -11.88 -14.94
C THR A 191 11.66 -11.53 -16.39
N ALA A 192 11.18 -10.38 -16.87
CA ALA A 192 11.45 -9.87 -18.21
C ALA A 192 12.93 -9.57 -18.45
N ALA A 193 13.68 -9.13 -17.43
CA ALA A 193 15.09 -8.72 -17.54
C ALA A 193 16.05 -9.77 -18.12
N THR A 194 15.64 -11.04 -18.15
CA THR A 194 16.43 -12.16 -18.69
C THR A 194 16.26 -12.39 -20.18
N SER A 195 15.18 -11.87 -20.78
CA SER A 195 14.81 -12.13 -22.18
C SER A 195 14.44 -10.88 -22.96
N ASP A 196 13.94 -9.84 -22.29
CA ASP A 196 13.49 -8.60 -22.89
C ASP A 196 13.86 -7.39 -22.00
N PRO A 197 15.01 -6.76 -22.26
CA PRO A 197 15.44 -5.58 -21.53
C PRO A 197 14.47 -4.39 -21.62
N SER A 198 13.79 -4.22 -22.76
CA SER A 198 12.87 -3.11 -22.96
C SER A 198 11.61 -3.31 -22.13
N ALA A 199 11.02 -4.52 -22.17
CA ALA A 199 9.89 -4.84 -21.30
C ALA A 199 10.25 -4.72 -19.81
N ALA A 200 11.46 -5.11 -19.41
CA ALA A 200 11.93 -4.91 -18.04
C ALA A 200 11.99 -3.43 -17.64
N ALA A 201 12.50 -2.56 -18.52
CA ALA A 201 12.54 -1.11 -18.30
C ALA A 201 11.13 -0.50 -18.24
N GLU A 202 10.23 -0.91 -19.12
CA GLU A 202 8.83 -0.46 -19.12
C GLU A 202 8.11 -0.85 -17.83
N LEU A 203 8.33 -2.08 -17.34
CA LEU A 203 7.74 -2.55 -16.08
C LEU A 203 8.32 -1.82 -14.85
N CYS A 204 9.60 -1.44 -14.87
CA CYS A 204 10.16 -0.53 -13.86
C CYS A 204 9.45 0.83 -13.89
N LEU A 205 9.23 1.42 -15.06
CA LEU A 205 8.49 2.68 -15.18
C LEU A 205 7.02 2.53 -14.79
N ALA A 206 6.39 1.40 -15.08
CA ALA A 206 5.02 1.09 -14.70
C ALA A 206 4.83 1.01 -13.17
N ALA A 207 5.88 0.65 -12.42
CA ALA A 207 5.84 0.64 -10.96
C ALA A 207 5.78 2.06 -10.34
N VAL A 208 6.31 3.08 -11.02
CA VAL A 208 6.39 4.47 -10.54
C VAL A 208 5.03 5.07 -10.12
N PRO A 209 3.96 5.04 -10.94
CA PRO A 209 2.67 5.59 -10.56
C PRO A 209 2.07 4.88 -9.33
N HIS A 210 2.36 3.60 -9.12
CA HIS A 210 1.91 2.86 -7.94
C HIS A 210 2.62 3.34 -6.66
N PHE A 211 3.96 3.50 -6.71
CA PHE A 211 4.70 4.05 -5.57
C PHE A 211 4.35 5.52 -5.30
N SER A 212 4.10 6.32 -6.33
CA SER A 212 3.65 7.70 -6.16
C SER A 212 2.28 7.79 -5.48
N LEU A 213 1.36 6.90 -5.84
CA LEU A 213 0.07 6.78 -5.15
C LEU A 213 0.24 6.37 -3.67
N ALA A 214 1.10 5.39 -3.40
CA ALA A 214 1.40 4.98 -2.02
C ALA A 214 1.98 6.13 -1.19
N VAL A 215 2.84 6.99 -1.78
CA VAL A 215 3.35 8.21 -1.11
C VAL A 215 2.20 9.17 -0.78
N ALA A 216 1.28 9.40 -1.73
CA ALA A 216 0.14 10.29 -1.51
C ALA A 216 -0.76 9.80 -0.37
N LEU A 217 -1.07 8.49 -0.34
CA LEU A 217 -1.90 7.85 0.69
C LEU A 217 -1.22 7.83 2.07
N ALA A 218 0.08 7.55 2.12
CA ALA A 218 0.86 7.61 3.36
C ALA A 218 1.00 9.04 3.92
N SER A 219 0.82 10.05 3.07
CA SER A 219 0.91 11.47 3.44
C SER A 219 -0.44 12.11 3.76
N ALA A 220 -1.55 11.41 3.50
CA ALA A 220 -2.90 11.96 3.62
C ALA A 220 -3.33 12.15 5.08
N ASP A 221 -3.34 13.40 5.55
CA ASP A 221 -3.94 13.77 6.83
C ASP A 221 -5.41 14.14 6.57
N LEU A 222 -6.36 13.31 7.03
CA LEU A 222 -7.81 13.55 6.93
C LEU A 222 -8.46 13.98 8.27
N ASP A 223 -7.64 14.11 9.32
CA ASP A 223 -8.01 14.52 10.69
C ASP A 223 -8.07 16.05 10.89
#